data_AF-H1Y0B5-F1
#
_entry.id   AF-H1Y0B5-F1
#
_cell.length_a   1.000
_cell.length_b   1.000
_cell.length_c   1.000
_cell.angle_alpha   90.00
_cell.angle_beta   90.00
_cell.angle_gamma   90.00
#
_symmetry.space_group_name_H-M   'P 1'
#
loop_
_entity.id
_entity.type
_entity.pdbx_description
1 polymer ?
#
loop_
_entity_poly.entity_id
_entity_poly.type
_entity_poly.pdbx_seq_one_letter_code
_entity_poly.pdbx_strand_id
1 'polypeptide(L)' 'MYDSSLKYKWDNKNVLDYAVKEADAKAREEERLKASEEKKDIAREMKKDGLPISQISKFTKLPIEDIENL' A
#
# COMPACT_ATOMS: atom_id res chain seq x y z
N MET A 1 -31.93 20.25 28.62
CA MET A 1 -31.62 20.86 27.30
C MET A 1 -30.12 20.95 26.99
N TYR A 2 -29.21 20.79 27.96
CA TYR A 2 -27.75 20.92 27.72
C TYR A 2 -27.09 19.60 27.25
N ASP A 3 -27.53 18.45 27.79
CA ASP A 3 -26.95 17.12 27.47
C ASP A 3 -27.13 16.67 26.02
N SER A 4 -28.26 16.99 25.39
CA SER A 4 -28.53 16.56 24.01
C SER A 4 -27.58 17.23 23.00
N SER A 5 -27.20 18.48 23.25
CA SER A 5 -26.28 19.22 22.39
C SER A 5 -24.84 18.70 22.48
N LEU A 6 -24.44 18.20 23.66
CA LEU A 6 -23.12 17.63 23.89
C LEU A 6 -23.01 16.25 23.25
N LYS A 7 -24.06 15.44 23.37
CA LYS A 7 -24.15 14.11 22.75
C LYS A 7 -24.05 14.18 21.22
N TYR A 8 -24.76 15.11 20.59
CA TYR A 8 -24.67 15.33 19.13
C TYR A 8 -23.27 15.70 18.64
N LYS A 9 -22.54 16.53 19.39
CA LYS A 9 -21.15 16.88 19.04
C LYS A 9 -20.22 15.68 19.11
N TRP A 10 -20.42 14.82 20.10
CA TRP A 10 -19.64 13.60 20.28
C TRP A 10 -19.97 12.54 19.24
N ASP A 11 -21.26 12.34 18.93
CA ASP A 11 -21.70 11.40 17.89
C ASP A 11 -21.13 11.82 16.53
N ASN A 12 -21.20 13.11 16.18
CA ASN A 12 -20.60 13.62 14.94
C ASN A 12 -19.07 13.46 14.90
N LYS A 13 -18.39 13.72 16.03
CA LYS A 13 -16.94 13.53 16.13
C LYS A 13 -16.55 12.06 15.95
N ASN A 14 -17.29 11.14 16.55
CA ASN A 14 -17.04 9.70 16.42
C ASN A 14 -17.26 9.21 14.98
N VAL A 15 -18.28 9.71 14.28
CA VAL A 15 -18.53 9.39 12.87
C VAL A 15 -17.41 9.89 11.97
N LEU A 16 -16.94 11.13 12.19
CA LEU A 16 -15.81 11.69 11.43
C LEU A 16 -14.50 10.93 11.73
N ASP A 17 -14.20 10.66 12.99
CA ASP A 17 -13.00 9.92 13.40
C ASP A 17 -13.01 8.48 12.84
N TYR A 18 -14.19 7.85 12.74
CA TYR A 18 -14.35 6.54 12.12
C TYR A 18 -14.09 6.60 10.61
N ALA A 19 -14.67 7.57 9.90
CA ALA A 19 -14.46 7.75 8.47
C ALA A 19 -12.99 8.04 8.12
N VAL A 20 -12.30 8.86 8.93
CA VAL A 20 -10.87 9.15 8.75
C VAL A 20 -10.01 7.90 8.97
N LYS A 21 -10.29 7.11 10.02
CA LYS A 21 -9.56 5.85 10.26
C LYS A 21 -9.76 4.83 9.15
N GLU A 22 -10.97 4.72 8.62
CA GLU A 22 -11.27 3.79 7.53
C GLU A 22 -10.59 4.22 6.21
N ALA A 23 -10.54 5.53 5.95
CA ALA A 23 -9.82 6.09 4.81
C ALA A 23 -8.30 5.86 4.91
N ASP A 24 -7.70 6.12 6.08
CA ASP A 24 -6.27 5.85 6.31
C ASP A 24 -5.92 4.36 6.20
N ALA A 25 -6.81 3.47 6.67
CA ALA A 25 -6.62 2.03 6.56
C ALA A 25 -6.62 1.59 5.10
N LYS A 26 -7.61 2.05 4.31
CA LYS A 26 -7.69 1.75 2.87
C LYS A 26 -6.51 2.34 2.09
N ALA A 27 -6.10 3.56 2.39
CA ALA A 27 -4.96 4.21 1.75
C ALA A 27 -3.65 3.43 1.97
N ARG A 28 -3.39 2.96 3.20
CA ARG A 28 -2.19 2.15 3.48
C ARG A 28 -2.22 0.77 2.82
N GLU A 29 -3.40 0.17 2.70
CA GLU A 29 -3.58 -1.11 2.02
C GLU A 29 -3.27 -0.97 0.51
N GLU A 30 -3.83 0.07 -0.12
CA GLU A 30 -3.60 0.36 -1.54
C GLU A 30 -2.15 0.74 -1.85
N GLU A 31 -1.50 1.54 -1.00
CA GLU A 31 -0.08 1.90 -1.18
C GLU A 31 0.83 0.67 -1.08
N ARG A 32 0.54 -0.26 -0.17
CA ARG A 32 1.32 -1.51 -0.04
C ARG A 32 1.16 -2.41 -1.26
N LEU A 33 -0.06 -2.52 -1.79
CA LEU A 33 -0.34 -3.34 -2.97
C LEU A 33 0.37 -2.76 -4.20
N LYS A 34 0.23 -1.46 -4.46
CA LYS A 34 0.89 -0.77 -5.57
C LYS A 34 2.41 -0.89 -5.51
N ALA A 35 3.01 -0.67 -4.34
CA ALA A 35 4.45 -0.81 -4.16
C ALA A 35 4.97 -2.25 -4.36
N SER A 36 4.11 -3.26 -4.21
CA SER A 36 4.46 -4.66 -4.47
C SER A 36 4.37 -5.03 -5.96
N GLU A 37 3.39 -4.47 -6.67
CA GLU A 37 3.18 -4.68 -8.10
C GLU A 37 4.24 -3.95 -8.91
N GLU A 38 4.54 -2.70 -8.57
CA GLU A 38 5.59 -1.91 -9.24
C GLU A 38 6.95 -2.61 -9.18
N LYS A 39 7.32 -3.24 -8.05
CA LYS A 39 8.58 -4.00 -7.95
C LYS A 39 8.62 -5.19 -8.89
N LYS A 40 7.50 -5.87 -9.08
CA LYS A 40 7.40 -7.02 -9.99
C LYS A 40 7.44 -6.56 -11.44
N ASP A 41 6.76 -5.47 -11.78
CA ASP A 41 6.76 -4.92 -13.13
C ASP A 41 8.15 -4.41 -13.51
N ILE A 42 8.83 -3.69 -12.62
CA ILE A 42 10.23 -3.28 -12.80
C ILE A 42 11.12 -4.51 -13.02
N ALA A 43 10.93 -5.60 -12.24
CA ALA A 43 11.69 -6.83 -12.44
C ALA A 43 11.46 -7.47 -13.82
N ARG A 44 10.21 -7.46 -14.33
CA ARG A 44 9.89 -7.95 -15.68
C ARG A 44 10.51 -7.09 -16.77
N GLU A 45 10.43 -5.77 -16.64
CA GLU A 45 11.06 -4.85 -17.60
C GLU A 45 12.56 -5.04 -17.63
N MET A 46 13.21 -5.13 -16.46
CA MET A 46 14.64 -5.40 -16.38
C MET A 46 15.03 -6.76 -16.98
N LYS A 47 14.17 -7.79 -16.84
CA LYS A 47 14.36 -9.10 -17.47
C LYS A 47 14.23 -9.02 -18.99
N LYS A 48 13.29 -8.22 -19.51
CA LYS A 48 13.14 -7.94 -20.96
C LYS A 48 14.34 -7.18 -21.53
N ASP A 49 14.90 -6.24 -20.77
CA ASP A 49 16.08 -5.46 -21.16
C ASP A 49 17.39 -6.28 -21.11
N GLY A 50 17.33 -7.55 -20.69
CA GLY A 50 18.48 -8.46 -20.65
C GLY A 50 19.46 -8.18 -19.51
N LEU A 51 19.03 -7.50 -18.45
CA LEU A 51 19.86 -7.25 -17.28
C LEU A 51 20.17 -8.56 -16.53
N PRO A 52 21.35 -8.69 -15.91
CA PRO A 52 21.69 -9.86 -15.11
C PRO A 52 20.73 -10.01 -13.92
N ILE A 53 20.24 -11.24 -13.67
CA ILE A 53 19.30 -11.55 -12.57
C ILE A 53 19.84 -11.10 -11.20
N SER A 54 21.17 -11.19 -10.99
CA SER A 54 21.86 -10.66 -9.80
C SER A 54 21.64 -9.15 -9.59
N GLN A 55 21.61 -8.39 -10.68
CA GLN A 55 21.41 -6.94 -10.65
C GLN A 55 19.94 -6.60 -10.43
N ILE A 56 19.02 -7.34 -11.07
CA ILE A 56 17.57 -7.23 -10.86
C ILE A 56 17.23 -7.51 -9.38
N SER A 57 17.82 -8.54 -8.80
CA SER A 57 17.65 -8.88 -7.37
C SER A 57 18.17 -7.77 -6.45
N LYS A 58 19.32 -7.16 -6.77
CA LYS A 58 19.83 -6.01 -6.00
C LYS A 58 18.92 -4.78 -6.07
N PHE A 59 18.36 -4.46 -7.23
CA PHE A 59 17.51 -3.28 -7.41
C PHE A 59 16.11 -3.45 -6.86
N THR A 60 15.47 -4.59 -7.12
CA THR A 60 14.08 -4.86 -6.73
C THR A 60 13.96 -5.47 -5.33
N LYS A 61 15.10 -5.93 -4.76
CA LYS A 61 15.18 -6.70 -3.51
C LYS A 61 14.32 -7.99 -3.55
N LEU A 62 13.99 -8.47 -4.74
CA LEU A 62 13.32 -9.74 -4.94
C LEU A 62 14.34 -10.88 -4.91
N PRO A 63 13.97 -12.06 -4.39
CA PRO A 63 14.82 -13.23 -4.47
C PRO A 63 15.04 -13.62 -5.94
N ILE A 64 16.21 -14.19 -6.21
CA ILE A 64 16.61 -14.64 -7.55
C ILE A 64 15.60 -15.66 -8.09
N GLU A 65 15.11 -16.57 -7.23
CA GLU A 65 14.08 -17.56 -7.56
C GLU A 65 12.76 -16.93 -8.03
N ASP A 66 12.34 -15.81 -7.42
CA ASP A 66 11.13 -15.10 -7.85
C ASP A 66 11.34 -14.44 -9.22
N ILE A 67 12.53 -13.89 -9.49
CA ILE A 67 12.86 -13.24 -10.78
C ILE A 67 12.99 -14.27 -11.91
N GLU A 68 13.49 -15.47 -11.60
CA GLU A 68 13.60 -16.56 -12.57
C GLU A 68 12.21 -17.09 -12.97
N ASN A 69 11.29 -17.19 -12.00
CA ASN A 69 9.89 -17.60 -12.20
C ASN A 69 8.96 -16.49 -12.75
N LEU A 70 9.42 -15.23 -12.82
CA LEU A 70 8.70 -14.05 -13.31
C LEU A 70 8.67 -13.93 -14.84
#